data_AF-A0AAW2SUA8-F1
#
_entry.id   AF-A0AAW2SUA8-F1
#
_cell.length_a   1.000
_cell.length_b   1.000
_cell.length_c   1.000
_cell.angle_alpha   90.00
_cell.angle_beta   90.00
_cell.angle_gamma   90.00
#
_symmetry.space_group_name_H-M   'P 1'
#
loop_
_entity.id
_entity.type
_entity.pdbx_description
1 polymer ?
#
loop_
_entity_poly.entity_id
_entity_poly.type
_entity_poly.pdbx_seq_one_letter_code
_entity_poly.pdbx_strand_id
1 'polypeptide(L)'
;MDCKMFSSAVQPCLARMDMKRIDRFQVKMAVFHRKRLNKLNRVLMDNPVHYERWRVFCNPVSLEEEFSAIQSKNFSKDEDSGFEITAEEDLERPPTSEELKALLADSQRSKLIKKLSEANQQNRLLKRQLQVKDDALVSFKHELAIIDQEIKALVRLAEEIASYSIPDGSRKINGKYIQSHLLTRLEAVLEKCSQQIKDVNAAQAQAVQLFWNGMAESVQIMGSFDGWSQGEHMSPEYNGSYATFSTTLMLRPGRYEIKFLVDGDWKLSPEFPTVGEGCCRTIY
;
A
#
# COMPACT_ATOMS: atom_id res chain seq x y z
N MET A 1 -32.23 78.45 31.71
CA MET A 1 -31.56 77.78 32.85
C MET A 1 -32.17 76.40 33.00
N ASP A 2 -31.29 75.40 33.05
CA ASP A 2 -31.42 74.01 33.50
C ASP A 2 -32.40 73.03 32.83
N CYS A 3 -31.83 71.98 32.18
CA CYS A 3 -31.88 70.61 32.74
C CYS A 3 -30.96 69.60 32.01
N LYS A 4 -29.95 69.12 32.75
CA LYS A 4 -29.51 67.72 32.95
C LYS A 4 -29.33 66.78 31.74
N MET A 5 -28.07 66.38 31.50
CA MET A 5 -27.72 65.05 30.99
C MET A 5 -26.96 64.28 32.07
N PHE A 6 -27.53 63.16 32.49
CA PHE A 6 -26.97 62.19 33.43
C PHE A 6 -25.72 61.53 32.83
N SER A 7 -24.61 61.56 33.57
CA SER A 7 -23.48 60.65 33.39
C SER A 7 -23.58 59.58 34.47
N SER A 8 -23.82 58.32 34.07
CA SER A 8 -23.61 57.15 34.92
C SER A 8 -22.55 56.25 34.29
N ALA A 9 -21.59 55.87 35.11
CA ALA A 9 -20.44 55.04 34.79
C ALA A 9 -20.84 53.58 34.55
N VAL A 10 -20.14 52.88 33.65
CA VAL A 10 -19.73 51.47 33.85
C VAL A 10 -18.42 51.22 33.09
N GLN A 11 -17.31 51.06 33.80
CA GLN A 11 -16.11 50.36 33.31
C GLN A 11 -16.39 48.86 33.21
N PRO A 12 -15.96 48.16 32.14
CA PRO A 12 -15.69 46.74 32.22
C PRO A 12 -14.17 46.52 32.36
N CYS A 13 -13.79 45.95 33.49
CA CYS A 13 -12.47 45.43 33.78
C CYS A 13 -12.07 44.40 32.72
N LEU A 14 -11.11 44.73 31.86
CA LEU A 14 -10.47 43.75 30.97
C LEU A 14 -9.56 42.84 31.80
N ALA A 15 -10.06 41.63 32.08
CA ALA A 15 -9.25 40.55 32.60
C ALA A 15 -8.10 40.26 31.62
N ARG A 16 -6.88 40.51 32.07
CA ARG A 16 -5.61 40.20 31.38
C ARG A 16 -5.59 38.70 31.08
N MET A 17 -5.75 38.31 29.81
CA MET A 17 -5.58 36.91 29.41
C MET A 17 -4.08 36.57 29.45
N ASP A 18 -3.73 35.65 30.33
CA ASP A 18 -2.36 35.19 30.58
C ASP A 18 -1.77 34.44 29.37
N MET A 19 -0.73 35.02 28.76
CA MET A 19 -0.02 34.51 27.57
C MET A 19 0.59 33.12 27.76
N LYS A 20 0.71 32.62 29.01
CA LYS A 20 1.13 31.25 29.32
C LYS A 20 0.10 30.17 28.94
N ARG A 21 -1.06 30.57 28.38
CA ARG A 21 -2.13 29.65 27.92
C ARG A 21 -1.96 29.21 26.46
N ILE A 22 -1.28 30.00 25.63
CA ILE A 22 -1.11 29.74 24.19
C ILE A 22 0.04 28.76 23.93
N ASP A 23 1.17 28.87 24.64
CA ASP A 23 2.23 27.85 24.62
C ASP A 23 1.73 26.51 25.16
N ARG A 24 0.85 26.54 26.17
CA ARG A 24 0.17 25.34 26.65
C ARG A 24 -0.73 24.72 25.60
N PHE A 25 -1.29 25.49 24.66
CA PHE A 25 -2.09 24.97 23.55
C PHE A 25 -1.22 24.40 22.43
N GLN A 26 -0.09 25.04 22.09
CA GLN A 26 0.85 24.52 21.09
C GLN A 26 1.56 23.25 21.56
N VAL A 27 1.99 23.21 22.83
CA VAL A 27 2.54 22.00 23.45
C VAL A 27 1.45 20.94 23.62
N LYS A 28 0.21 21.29 23.99
CA LYS A 28 -0.91 20.33 24.03
C LYS A 28 -1.25 19.77 22.65
N MET A 29 -1.20 20.56 21.58
CA MET A 29 -1.45 20.08 20.21
C MET A 29 -0.31 19.18 19.71
N ALA A 30 0.95 19.53 19.96
CA ALA A 30 2.09 18.68 19.63
C ALA A 30 2.09 17.37 20.45
N VAL A 31 1.71 17.43 21.73
CA VAL A 31 1.51 16.27 22.59
C VAL A 31 0.25 15.49 22.18
N PHE A 32 -0.80 16.12 21.64
CA PHE A 32 -2.01 15.46 21.14
C PHE A 32 -1.75 14.73 19.82
N HIS A 33 -0.96 15.30 18.91
CA HIS A 33 -0.54 14.62 17.68
C HIS A 33 0.45 13.48 17.97
N ARG A 34 1.40 13.67 18.90
CA ARG A 34 2.30 12.59 19.34
C ARG A 34 1.57 11.51 20.14
N LYS A 35 0.57 11.86 20.96
CA LYS A 35 -0.30 10.90 21.64
C LYS A 35 -1.29 10.23 20.70
N ARG A 36 -1.73 10.86 19.60
CA ARG A 36 -2.62 10.24 18.60
C ARG A 36 -1.87 9.32 17.66
N LEU A 37 -0.64 9.66 17.25
CA LEU A 37 0.26 8.73 16.56
C LEU A 37 0.70 7.57 17.47
N ASN A 38 1.04 7.84 18.74
CA ASN A 38 1.38 6.77 19.68
C ASN A 38 0.16 5.97 20.14
N LYS A 39 -1.06 6.54 20.14
CA LYS A 39 -2.30 5.81 20.40
C LYS A 39 -2.70 4.97 19.18
N LEU A 40 -2.39 5.39 17.95
CA LEU A 40 -2.46 4.51 16.77
C LEU A 40 -1.42 3.38 16.86
N ASN A 41 -0.19 3.66 17.29
CA ASN A 41 0.85 2.64 17.47
C ASN A 41 0.62 1.73 18.70
N ARG A 42 -0.15 2.16 19.71
CA ARG A 42 -0.46 1.38 20.94
C ARG A 42 -1.83 0.69 20.89
N VAL A 43 -2.81 1.23 20.15
CA VAL A 43 -4.06 0.53 19.79
C VAL A 43 -3.77 -0.62 18.80
N LEU A 44 -2.63 -0.58 18.10
CA LEU A 44 -2.16 -1.68 17.25
C LEU A 44 -1.53 -2.84 18.03
N MET A 45 -1.13 -2.64 19.30
CA MET A 45 -0.32 -3.63 20.04
C MET A 45 -0.86 -4.06 21.41
N ASP A 46 -1.82 -3.39 22.03
CA ASP A 46 -2.44 -3.90 23.28
C ASP A 46 -3.86 -3.34 23.48
N ASN A 47 -4.88 -4.09 23.05
CA ASN A 47 -5.97 -4.50 23.95
C ASN A 47 -6.80 -5.64 23.35
N PRO A 48 -7.03 -6.71 24.11
CA PRO A 48 -7.99 -7.76 23.78
C PRO A 48 -9.39 -7.21 24.07
N VAL A 49 -10.42 -7.62 23.31
CA VAL A 49 -11.79 -7.85 23.79
C VAL A 49 -12.69 -8.24 22.61
N HIS A 50 -13.22 -9.46 22.77
CA HIS A 50 -14.51 -9.97 22.30
C HIS A 50 -15.09 -9.44 20.99
N TYR A 51 -14.95 -10.29 19.99
CA TYR A 51 -15.82 -10.37 18.83
C TYR A 51 -17.18 -10.95 19.26
N GLU A 52 -18.20 -10.12 19.50
CA GLU A 52 -19.59 -10.60 19.39
C GLU A 52 -20.02 -10.55 17.91
N ARG A 53 -19.88 -11.73 17.31
CA ARG A 53 -20.88 -12.37 16.44
C ARG A 53 -21.33 -11.60 15.21
N TRP A 54 -20.43 -11.54 14.23
CA TRP A 54 -20.81 -11.80 12.83
C TRP A 54 -20.30 -13.18 12.46
N ARG A 55 -21.15 -14.18 12.75
CA ARG A 55 -20.93 -15.57 12.37
C ARG A 55 -21.32 -15.72 10.90
N VAL A 56 -20.47 -15.28 9.99
CA VAL A 56 -20.46 -15.81 8.63
C VAL A 56 -19.47 -16.97 8.67
N PHE A 57 -20.00 -18.19 8.71
CA PHE A 57 -19.22 -19.41 8.63
C PHE A 57 -18.49 -19.45 7.28
N CYS A 58 -17.20 -19.14 7.27
CA CYS A 58 -16.29 -19.82 6.36
C CYS A 58 -15.67 -20.95 7.19
N ASN A 59 -16.25 -22.15 7.10
CA ASN A 59 -15.58 -23.35 7.59
C ASN A 59 -14.18 -23.40 6.96
N PRO A 60 -13.11 -23.65 7.73
CA PRO A 60 -11.93 -24.24 7.12
C PRO A 60 -12.39 -25.63 6.69
N VAL A 61 -12.60 -25.83 5.39
CA VAL A 61 -12.63 -27.19 4.86
C VAL A 61 -11.27 -27.78 5.25
N SER A 62 -11.29 -28.70 6.20
CA SER A 62 -10.12 -29.46 6.61
C SER A 62 -9.69 -30.25 5.38
N LEU A 63 -8.61 -29.80 4.73
CA LEU A 63 -8.03 -30.47 3.57
C LEU A 63 -7.43 -31.85 3.93
N GLU A 64 -7.61 -32.35 5.15
CA GLU A 64 -7.31 -33.73 5.53
C GLU A 64 -8.39 -34.70 5.00
N GLU A 65 -9.64 -34.25 4.80
CA GLU A 65 -10.73 -35.10 4.26
C GLU A 65 -10.66 -35.25 2.73
N GLU A 66 -10.23 -34.23 1.98
CA GLU A 66 -10.16 -34.30 0.52
C GLU A 66 -9.00 -35.17 0.01
N PHE A 67 -7.88 -35.25 0.73
CA PHE A 67 -6.80 -36.18 0.37
C PHE A 67 -7.16 -37.65 0.67
N SER A 68 -8.01 -37.90 1.66
CA SER A 68 -8.51 -39.24 1.99
C SER A 68 -9.55 -39.72 0.97
N ALA A 69 -10.38 -38.81 0.44
CA ALA A 69 -11.41 -39.13 -0.56
C ALA A 69 -10.86 -39.44 -1.96
N ILE A 70 -9.65 -38.96 -2.30
CA ILE A 70 -9.03 -39.21 -3.61
C ILE A 70 -8.38 -40.61 -3.67
N GLN A 71 -7.93 -41.16 -2.54
CA GLN A 71 -7.37 -42.52 -2.51
C GLN A 71 -8.44 -43.62 -2.58
N SER A 72 -9.68 -43.35 -2.13
CA SER A 72 -10.75 -44.36 -2.11
C SER A 72 -11.43 -44.59 -3.48
N LYS A 73 -10.94 -43.98 -4.56
CA LYS A 73 -11.64 -43.92 -5.86
C LYS A 73 -10.91 -44.62 -7.01
N ASN A 74 -10.06 -45.59 -6.72
CA ASN A 74 -9.54 -46.51 -7.73
C ASN A 74 -10.07 -47.93 -7.44
N PHE A 75 -10.81 -48.45 -8.43
CA PHE A 75 -11.33 -49.81 -8.60
C PHE A 75 -12.59 -50.19 -7.82
N SER A 76 -13.76 -49.91 -8.41
CA SER A 76 -14.90 -50.81 -8.34
C SER A 76 -15.40 -51.09 -9.76
N LYS A 77 -15.13 -52.30 -10.26
CA LYS A 77 -15.88 -52.90 -11.36
C LYS A 77 -15.84 -54.43 -11.19
N ASP A 78 -16.97 -54.94 -10.70
CA ASP A 78 -17.64 -56.21 -10.95
C ASP A 78 -16.77 -57.41 -11.39
N GLU A 79 -16.77 -58.50 -10.62
CA GLU A 79 -17.53 -59.73 -10.93
C GLU A 79 -17.40 -60.76 -9.78
N ASP A 80 -18.43 -61.60 -9.73
CA ASP A 80 -18.75 -62.67 -8.81
C ASP A 80 -17.79 -63.87 -8.93
N SER A 81 -17.18 -64.32 -7.84
CA SER A 81 -16.83 -65.75 -7.63
C SER A 81 -16.34 -65.98 -6.21
N GLY A 82 -17.00 -66.86 -5.47
CA GLY A 82 -16.58 -67.25 -4.12
C GLY A 82 -15.20 -67.91 -4.11
N PHE A 83 -14.38 -67.54 -3.14
CA PHE A 83 -13.33 -68.42 -2.64
C PHE A 83 -12.97 -68.09 -1.19
N GLU A 84 -12.63 -69.14 -0.47
CA GLU A 84 -12.54 -69.27 0.98
C GLU A 84 -11.46 -68.39 1.61
N ILE A 85 -11.74 -68.03 2.87
CA ILE A 85 -10.79 -67.46 3.83
C ILE A 85 -9.59 -68.40 3.92
N THR A 86 -8.48 -68.01 3.32
CA THR A 86 -7.15 -68.50 3.70
C THR A 86 -6.42 -67.35 4.33
N ALA A 87 -6.42 -67.37 5.67
CA ALA A 87 -5.53 -66.59 6.49
C ALA A 87 -4.11 -67.15 6.27
N GLU A 88 -3.43 -66.68 5.23
CA GLU A 88 -2.00 -66.91 5.06
C GLU A 88 -1.25 -65.66 5.53
N GLU A 89 -0.63 -65.85 6.68
CA GLU A 89 0.53 -65.15 7.23
C GLU A 89 1.20 -64.12 6.31
N ASP A 90 0.84 -62.84 6.46
CA ASP A 90 1.73 -61.73 6.14
C ASP A 90 2.91 -61.77 7.12
N LEU A 91 3.90 -62.60 6.79
CA LEU A 91 5.21 -62.57 7.41
C LEU A 91 5.79 -61.16 7.23
N GLU A 92 5.88 -60.40 8.33
CA GLU A 92 6.56 -59.11 8.43
C GLU A 92 8.03 -59.24 7.99
N ARG A 93 8.28 -59.22 6.68
CA ARG A 93 9.64 -59.13 6.15
C ARG A 93 10.15 -57.72 6.48
N PRO A 94 11.31 -57.58 7.14
CA PRO A 94 11.86 -56.26 7.42
C PRO A 94 12.03 -55.49 6.10
N PRO A 95 11.61 -54.22 6.06
CA PRO A 95 11.55 -53.43 4.84
C PRO A 95 12.92 -53.38 4.17
N THR A 96 12.92 -53.53 2.85
CA THR A 96 14.17 -53.54 2.08
C THR A 96 14.85 -52.17 2.17
N SER A 97 16.18 -52.13 2.00
CA SER A 97 16.91 -50.86 2.05
C SER A 97 16.40 -49.82 1.05
N GLU A 98 15.78 -50.26 -0.06
CA GLU A 98 15.20 -49.39 -1.08
C GLU A 98 13.86 -48.80 -0.62
N GLU A 99 13.00 -49.62 0.01
CA GLU A 99 11.75 -49.15 0.65
C GLU A 99 12.02 -48.13 1.76
N LEU A 100 13.04 -48.38 2.61
CA LEU A 100 13.43 -47.42 3.65
C LEU A 100 13.90 -46.08 3.07
N LYS A 101 14.66 -46.10 1.97
CA LYS A 101 15.08 -44.87 1.28
C LYS A 101 13.88 -44.13 0.66
N ALA A 102 12.92 -44.86 0.09
CA ALA A 102 11.69 -44.29 -0.45
C ALA A 102 10.85 -43.61 0.66
N LEU A 103 10.64 -44.29 1.79
CA LEU A 103 9.91 -43.74 2.94
C LEU A 103 10.61 -42.49 3.52
N LEU A 104 11.94 -42.49 3.60
CA LEU A 104 12.68 -41.30 4.01
C LEU A 104 12.50 -40.16 3.02
N ALA A 105 12.57 -40.41 1.71
CA ALA A 105 12.35 -39.42 0.68
C ALA A 105 10.92 -38.85 0.73
N ASP A 106 9.91 -39.68 0.95
CA ASP A 106 8.52 -39.25 1.09
C ASP A 106 8.30 -38.43 2.38
N SER A 107 8.95 -38.81 3.48
CA SER A 107 8.96 -38.01 4.72
C SER A 107 9.62 -36.64 4.52
N GLN A 108 10.64 -36.55 3.68
CA GLN A 108 11.30 -35.29 3.34
C GLN A 108 10.42 -34.46 2.40
N ARG A 109 9.81 -35.07 1.38
CA ARG A 109 8.86 -34.41 0.45
C ARG A 109 7.67 -33.82 1.20
N SER A 110 7.05 -34.57 2.12
CA SER A 110 5.92 -34.06 2.90
C SER A 110 6.30 -32.86 3.78
N LYS A 111 7.49 -32.87 4.39
CA LYS A 111 8.05 -31.70 5.10
C LYS A 111 8.24 -30.50 4.18
N LEU A 112 8.76 -30.69 2.97
CA LEU A 112 8.94 -29.61 2.00
C LEU A 112 7.60 -29.05 1.52
N ILE A 113 6.63 -29.92 1.22
CA ILE A 113 5.27 -29.52 0.82
C ILE A 113 4.61 -28.69 1.92
N LYS A 114 4.75 -29.12 3.19
CA LYS A 114 4.24 -28.36 4.33
C LYS A 114 4.89 -26.98 4.44
N LYS A 115 6.21 -26.88 4.32
CA LYS A 115 6.91 -25.58 4.35
C LYS A 115 6.51 -24.69 3.17
N LEU A 116 6.33 -25.27 1.99
CA LEU A 116 5.90 -24.55 0.79
C LEU A 116 4.48 -24.03 0.96
N SER A 117 3.57 -24.84 1.53
CA SER A 117 2.18 -24.41 1.76
C SER A 117 2.11 -23.31 2.83
N GLU A 118 2.88 -23.43 3.92
CA GLU A 118 3.01 -22.40 4.95
C GLU A 118 3.56 -21.08 4.36
N ALA A 119 4.64 -21.14 3.59
CA ALA A 119 5.22 -19.96 2.92
C ALA A 119 4.22 -19.31 1.94
N ASN A 120 3.48 -20.13 1.17
CA ASN A 120 2.46 -19.62 0.26
C ASN A 120 1.28 -18.97 0.98
N GLN A 121 0.86 -19.50 2.13
CA GLN A 121 -0.15 -18.85 2.97
C GLN A 121 0.35 -17.49 3.48
N GLN A 122 1.59 -17.43 3.97
CA GLN A 122 2.20 -16.17 4.42
C GLN A 122 2.28 -15.15 3.28
N ASN A 123 2.72 -15.55 2.09
CA ASN A 123 2.75 -14.68 0.91
C ASN A 123 1.37 -14.11 0.57
N ARG A 124 0.32 -14.94 0.63
CA ARG A 124 -1.06 -14.47 0.39
C ARG A 124 -1.52 -13.46 1.43
N LEU A 125 -1.17 -13.68 2.70
CA LEU A 125 -1.52 -12.74 3.78
C LEU A 125 -0.79 -11.40 3.60
N LEU A 126 0.51 -11.43 3.33
CA LEU A 126 1.31 -10.22 3.10
C LEU A 126 0.81 -9.43 1.90
N LYS A 127 0.46 -10.09 0.80
CA LYS A 127 -0.13 -9.44 -0.39
C LYS A 127 -1.44 -8.72 -0.04
N ARG A 128 -2.33 -9.35 0.73
CA ARG A 128 -3.58 -8.72 1.18
C ARG A 128 -3.33 -7.52 2.09
N GLN A 129 -2.39 -7.63 3.02
CA GLN A 129 -2.02 -6.51 3.90
C GLN A 129 -1.46 -5.33 3.11
N LEU A 130 -0.60 -5.61 2.14
CA LEU A 130 -0.04 -4.61 1.23
C LEU A 130 -1.16 -3.90 0.47
N GLN A 131 -2.08 -4.65 -0.15
CA GLN A 131 -3.22 -4.08 -0.87
C GLN A 131 -4.07 -3.14 0.01
N VAL A 132 -4.40 -3.56 1.24
CA VAL A 132 -5.17 -2.72 2.18
C VAL A 132 -4.41 -1.43 2.53
N LYS A 133 -3.07 -1.49 2.64
CA LYS A 133 -2.24 -0.31 2.91
C LYS A 133 -2.20 0.64 1.71
N ASP A 134 -2.09 0.10 0.50
CA ASP A 134 -2.11 0.89 -0.73
C ASP A 134 -3.46 1.58 -0.92
N ASP A 135 -4.58 0.87 -0.70
CA ASP A 135 -5.92 1.45 -0.77
C ASP A 135 -6.10 2.60 0.24
N ALA A 136 -5.57 2.43 1.46
CA ALA A 136 -5.57 3.47 2.48
C ALA A 136 -4.68 4.69 2.12
N LEU A 137 -3.55 4.47 1.43
CA LEU A 137 -2.72 5.57 0.92
C LEU A 137 -3.44 6.33 -0.19
N VAL A 138 -4.15 5.61 -1.07
CA VAL A 138 -4.97 6.21 -2.12
C VAL A 138 -6.07 7.07 -1.50
N SER A 139 -6.84 6.57 -0.53
CA SER A 139 -7.89 7.38 0.10
C SER A 139 -7.34 8.61 0.81
N PHE A 140 -6.24 8.47 1.56
CA PHE A 140 -5.58 9.58 2.24
C PHE A 140 -5.05 10.64 1.26
N LYS A 141 -4.51 10.22 0.11
CA LYS A 141 -4.10 11.14 -0.96
C LYS A 141 -5.26 11.98 -1.49
N HIS A 142 -6.43 11.35 -1.70
CA HIS A 142 -7.62 12.07 -2.15
C HIS A 142 -8.10 13.08 -1.10
N GLU A 143 -8.13 12.70 0.19
CA GLU A 143 -8.48 13.61 1.27
C GLU A 143 -7.51 14.81 1.36
N LEU A 144 -6.20 14.56 1.25
CA LEU A 144 -5.20 15.64 1.22
C LEU A 144 -5.38 16.57 0.02
N ALA A 145 -5.73 16.04 -1.15
CA ALA A 145 -5.95 16.85 -2.35
C ALA A 145 -7.17 17.78 -2.19
N ILE A 146 -8.24 17.32 -1.54
CA ILE A 146 -9.41 18.15 -1.24
C ILE A 146 -9.01 19.29 -0.29
N ILE A 147 -8.31 18.99 0.80
CA ILE A 147 -7.85 19.98 1.77
C ILE A 147 -6.90 21.01 1.11
N ASP A 148 -6.00 20.56 0.24
CA ASP A 148 -5.11 21.43 -0.53
C ASP A 148 -5.89 22.41 -1.43
N GLN A 149 -6.95 21.93 -2.11
CA GLN A 149 -7.83 22.79 -2.90
C GLN A 149 -8.60 23.81 -2.05
N GLU A 150 -9.13 23.40 -0.90
CA GLU A 150 -9.82 24.31 0.02
C GLU A 150 -8.88 25.39 0.57
N ILE A 151 -7.67 25.03 0.99
CA ILE A 151 -6.66 25.99 1.45
C ILE A 151 -6.27 26.94 0.33
N LYS A 152 -6.09 26.46 -0.91
CA LYS A 152 -5.84 27.32 -2.07
C LYS A 152 -6.95 28.33 -2.29
N ALA A 153 -8.22 27.94 -2.14
CA ALA A 153 -9.34 28.87 -2.23
C ALA A 153 -9.31 29.92 -1.10
N LEU A 154 -9.00 29.50 0.13
CA LEU A 154 -8.86 30.43 1.26
C LEU A 154 -7.69 31.41 1.09
N VAL A 155 -6.57 30.95 0.52
CA VAL A 155 -5.42 31.81 0.19
C VAL A 155 -5.84 32.88 -0.82
N ARG A 156 -6.53 32.52 -1.91
CA ARG A 156 -7.03 33.49 -2.90
C ARG A 156 -7.93 34.55 -2.27
N LEU A 157 -8.87 34.14 -1.42
CA LEU A 157 -9.73 35.08 -0.69
C LEU A 157 -8.90 35.98 0.24
N ALA A 158 -7.87 35.45 0.90
CA ALA A 158 -7.00 36.23 1.76
C ALA A 158 -6.10 37.20 0.97
N GLU A 159 -5.66 36.83 -0.24
CA GLU A 159 -4.93 37.69 -1.17
C GLU A 159 -5.79 38.88 -1.60
N GLU A 160 -7.04 38.61 -2.00
CA GLU A 160 -8.01 39.65 -2.33
C GLU A 160 -8.21 40.61 -1.15
N ILE A 161 -8.49 40.08 0.04
CA ILE A 161 -8.66 40.88 1.26
C ILE A 161 -7.41 41.71 1.60
N ALA A 162 -6.22 41.16 1.37
CA ALA A 162 -4.96 41.87 1.60
C ALA A 162 -4.67 42.95 0.54
N SER A 163 -5.24 42.83 -0.67
CA SER A 163 -5.09 43.78 -1.77
C SER A 163 -6.01 45.01 -1.64
N TYR A 164 -7.16 44.87 -0.98
CA TYR A 164 -8.06 45.98 -0.70
C TYR A 164 -7.47 46.98 0.30
N SER A 165 -8.04 48.20 0.32
CA SER A 165 -7.65 49.24 1.29
C SER A 165 -7.80 48.72 2.72
N ILE A 166 -6.75 48.89 3.53
CA ILE A 166 -6.73 48.48 4.93
C ILE A 166 -7.80 49.28 5.69
N PRO A 167 -8.80 48.63 6.31
CA PRO A 167 -9.84 49.33 7.06
C PRO A 167 -9.25 50.13 8.22
N ASP A 168 -9.78 51.34 8.46
CA ASP A 168 -9.38 52.15 9.61
C ASP A 168 -9.63 51.40 10.93
N GLY A 169 -8.62 51.39 11.81
CA GLY A 169 -8.66 50.63 13.06
C GLY A 169 -8.23 49.16 12.94
N SER A 170 -7.75 48.72 11.77
CA SER A 170 -7.21 47.37 11.59
C SER A 170 -6.09 47.05 12.58
N ARG A 171 -6.29 46.02 13.39
CA ARG A 171 -5.29 45.56 14.36
C ARG A 171 -4.06 44.99 13.65
N LYS A 172 -2.90 45.20 14.26
CA LYS A 172 -1.62 44.59 13.85
C LYS A 172 -1.25 43.43 14.78
N ILE A 173 -0.62 42.41 14.21
CA ILE A 173 -0.02 41.28 14.91
C ILE A 173 1.44 41.23 14.47
N ASN A 174 2.38 41.33 15.41
CA ASN A 174 3.82 41.35 15.14
C ASN A 174 4.23 42.38 14.06
N GLY A 175 3.62 43.57 14.08
CA GLY A 175 3.89 44.65 13.13
C GLY A 175 3.20 44.51 11.76
N LYS A 176 2.61 43.36 11.43
CA LYS A 176 1.84 43.13 10.20
C LYS A 176 0.33 43.33 10.45
N TYR A 177 -0.40 43.80 9.44
CA TYR A 177 -1.87 43.85 9.52
C TYR A 177 -2.45 42.43 9.59
N ILE A 178 -3.57 42.24 10.30
CA ILE A 178 -4.22 40.93 10.44
C ILE A 178 -4.42 40.22 9.09
N GLN A 179 -4.82 40.95 8.06
CA GLN A 179 -5.08 40.43 6.72
C GLN A 179 -3.80 39.81 6.12
N SER A 180 -2.71 40.58 6.08
CA SER A 180 -1.40 40.09 5.62
C SER A 180 -0.84 38.96 6.50
N HIS A 181 -1.11 38.98 7.81
CA HIS A 181 -0.66 37.92 8.71
C HIS A 181 -1.43 36.62 8.46
N LEU A 182 -2.74 36.68 8.20
CA LEU A 182 -3.56 35.54 7.83
C LEU A 182 -3.09 34.91 6.52
N LEU A 183 -2.82 35.75 5.50
CA LEU A 183 -2.26 35.29 4.22
C LEU A 183 -0.99 34.47 4.43
N THR A 184 0.02 35.03 5.11
CA THR A 184 1.29 34.33 5.38
C THR A 184 1.08 33.01 6.15
N ARG A 185 0.09 32.96 7.04
CA ARG A 185 -0.24 31.74 7.79
C ARG A 185 -0.87 30.68 6.90
N LEU A 186 -1.77 31.06 5.99
CA LEU A 186 -2.41 30.14 5.06
C LEU A 186 -1.41 29.62 4.03
N GLU A 187 -0.55 30.48 3.47
CA GLU A 187 0.56 30.07 2.60
C GLU A 187 1.47 29.04 3.30
N ALA A 188 1.82 29.27 4.57
CA ALA A 188 2.64 28.33 5.33
C ALA A 188 1.95 26.98 5.59
N VAL A 189 0.61 26.94 5.63
CA VAL A 189 -0.13 25.67 5.71
C VAL A 189 -0.21 25.01 4.33
N LEU A 190 -0.43 25.79 3.27
CA LEU A 190 -0.45 25.32 1.89
C LEU A 190 0.86 24.62 1.52
N GLU A 191 2.00 25.23 1.84
CA GLU A 191 3.33 24.63 1.61
C GLU A 191 3.50 23.30 2.33
N LYS A 192 2.98 23.18 3.56
CA LYS A 192 3.02 21.91 4.31
C LYS A 192 2.14 20.85 3.67
N CYS A 193 0.94 21.20 3.22
CA CYS A 193 0.05 20.30 2.50
C CYS A 193 0.70 19.83 1.19
N SER A 194 1.28 20.75 0.41
CA SER A 194 2.02 20.42 -0.81
C SER A 194 3.17 19.45 -0.54
N GLN A 195 3.93 19.67 0.54
CA GLN A 195 5.01 18.75 0.92
C GLN A 195 4.48 17.36 1.30
N GLN A 196 3.40 17.28 2.08
CA GLN A 196 2.81 15.98 2.41
C GLN A 196 2.30 15.23 1.18
N ILE A 197 1.71 15.92 0.21
CA ILE A 197 1.30 15.33 -1.06
C ILE A 197 2.50 14.77 -1.83
N LYS A 198 3.63 15.49 -1.86
CA LYS A 198 4.88 15.00 -2.47
C LYS A 198 5.38 13.74 -1.78
N ASP A 199 5.38 13.71 -0.45
CA ASP A 199 5.82 12.54 0.33
C ASP A 199 4.93 11.31 0.07
N VAL A 200 3.60 11.50 0.01
CA VAL A 200 2.65 10.44 -0.35
C VAL A 200 2.87 9.95 -1.79
N ASN A 201 3.07 10.87 -2.74
CA ASN A 201 3.36 10.51 -4.13
C ASN A 201 4.67 9.73 -4.28
N ALA A 202 5.69 10.04 -3.48
CA ALA A 202 6.96 9.32 -3.48
C ALA A 202 6.84 7.91 -2.88
N ALA A 203 5.93 7.72 -1.91
CA ALA A 203 5.66 6.42 -1.31
C ALA A 203 4.75 5.52 -2.18
N GLN A 204 3.87 6.13 -2.98
CA GLN A 204 2.89 5.44 -3.79
C GLN A 204 3.53 4.80 -5.04
N ALA A 205 3.21 3.54 -5.31
CA ALA A 205 3.53 2.91 -6.58
C ALA A 205 2.63 3.46 -7.69
N GLN A 206 3.22 3.77 -8.83
CA GLN A 206 2.56 4.30 -10.02
C GLN A 206 2.59 3.25 -11.13
N ALA A 207 1.51 3.21 -11.92
CA ALA A 207 1.41 2.36 -13.09
C ALA A 207 2.28 2.94 -14.21
N VAL A 208 3.35 2.24 -14.55
CA VAL A 208 4.24 2.55 -15.67
C VAL A 208 3.94 1.58 -16.80
N GLN A 209 3.39 2.11 -17.90
CA GLN A 209 3.15 1.35 -19.11
C GLN A 209 4.44 1.24 -19.92
N LEU A 210 4.78 0.02 -20.30
CA LEU A 210 5.96 -0.30 -21.09
C LEU A 210 5.53 -1.06 -22.33
N PHE A 211 6.19 -0.76 -23.44
CA PHE A 211 5.88 -1.39 -24.72
C PHE A 211 7.16 -1.81 -25.45
N TRP A 212 7.02 -2.87 -26.25
CA TRP A 212 8.05 -3.37 -27.16
C TRP A 212 7.41 -3.65 -28.52
N ASN A 213 7.99 -3.09 -29.58
CA ASN A 213 7.46 -3.24 -30.93
C ASN A 213 8.43 -4.11 -31.74
N GLY A 214 7.95 -5.22 -32.29
CA GLY A 214 8.78 -6.08 -33.13
C GLY A 214 8.15 -7.42 -33.44
N MET A 215 8.81 -8.20 -34.30
CA MET A 215 8.49 -9.61 -34.49
C MET A 215 9.14 -10.41 -33.36
N ALA A 216 8.30 -10.95 -32.48
CA ALA A 216 8.67 -11.84 -31.40
C ALA A 216 7.52 -12.80 -31.12
N GLU A 217 7.81 -13.98 -30.59
CA GLU A 217 6.80 -14.92 -30.08
C GLU A 217 6.47 -14.60 -28.62
N SER A 218 7.49 -14.30 -27.82
CA SER A 218 7.34 -13.95 -26.40
C SER A 218 8.31 -12.84 -26.00
N VAL A 219 7.82 -11.90 -25.20
CA VAL A 219 8.61 -10.82 -24.64
C VAL A 219 8.43 -10.77 -23.14
N GLN A 220 9.54 -10.75 -22.42
CA GLN A 220 9.59 -10.61 -20.97
C GLN A 220 10.50 -9.44 -20.62
N ILE A 221 10.07 -8.62 -19.66
CA ILE A 221 10.86 -7.52 -19.14
C ILE A 221 11.53 -7.91 -17.83
N MET A 222 12.82 -7.68 -17.75
CA MET A 222 13.65 -7.89 -16.56
C MET A 222 14.21 -6.54 -16.11
N GLY A 223 14.42 -6.34 -14.81
CA GLY A 223 15.04 -5.09 -14.37
C GLY A 223 15.48 -5.05 -12.92
N SER A 224 15.96 -3.88 -12.50
CA SER A 224 16.36 -3.66 -11.11
C SER A 224 15.17 -3.61 -10.14
N PHE A 225 13.93 -3.49 -10.65
CA PHE A 225 12.72 -3.40 -9.83
C PHE A 225 12.43 -4.71 -9.07
N ASP A 226 12.83 -5.86 -9.60
CA ASP A 226 12.69 -7.18 -8.95
C ASP A 226 14.05 -7.83 -8.66
N GLY A 227 15.15 -7.06 -8.79
CA GLY A 227 16.51 -7.56 -8.61
C GLY A 227 16.96 -8.54 -9.69
N TRP A 228 16.45 -8.42 -10.93
CA TRP A 228 16.82 -9.26 -12.06
C TRP A 228 16.49 -10.76 -11.88
N SER A 229 15.37 -11.06 -11.21
CA SER A 229 15.07 -12.44 -10.78
C SER A 229 14.00 -13.14 -11.61
N GLN A 230 12.78 -12.59 -11.67
CA GLN A 230 11.63 -13.21 -12.33
C GLN A 230 11.22 -12.48 -13.60
N GLY A 231 11.28 -11.15 -13.60
CA GLY A 231 10.69 -10.32 -14.66
C GLY A 231 9.18 -10.44 -14.79
N GLU A 232 8.63 -9.78 -15.80
CA GLU A 232 7.20 -9.74 -16.10
C GLU A 232 6.97 -10.06 -17.59
N HIS A 233 5.99 -10.92 -17.89
CA HIS A 233 5.63 -11.21 -19.28
C HIS A 233 4.80 -10.07 -19.87
N MET A 234 5.05 -9.74 -21.13
CA MET A 234 4.29 -8.74 -21.86
C MET A 234 3.16 -9.38 -22.65
N SER A 235 2.01 -8.70 -22.70
CA SER A 235 0.85 -9.14 -23.46
C SER A 235 1.01 -8.75 -24.93
N PRO A 236 0.89 -9.69 -25.89
CA PRO A 236 0.96 -9.37 -27.32
C PRO A 236 -0.36 -8.74 -27.81
N GLU A 237 -0.24 -7.64 -28.53
CA GLU A 237 -1.29 -6.94 -29.26
C GLU A 237 -0.95 -6.95 -30.76
N TYR A 238 -1.82 -7.54 -31.57
CA TYR A 238 -1.58 -7.71 -33.00
C TYR A 238 -2.22 -6.58 -33.82
N ASN A 239 -1.38 -5.71 -34.40
CA ASN A 239 -1.82 -4.58 -35.23
C ASN A 239 -1.68 -4.86 -36.74
N GLY A 240 -1.79 -6.12 -37.15
CA GLY A 240 -1.87 -6.52 -38.56
C GLY A 240 -0.51 -6.68 -39.27
N SER A 241 0.50 -5.87 -38.94
CA SER A 241 1.82 -5.87 -39.60
C SER A 241 2.99 -6.19 -38.68
N TYR A 242 2.86 -5.90 -37.38
CA TYR A 242 3.81 -6.24 -36.33
C TYR A 242 3.05 -6.48 -35.02
N ALA A 243 3.68 -7.25 -34.12
CA ALA A 243 3.18 -7.41 -32.75
C ALA A 243 3.71 -6.27 -31.88
N THR A 244 2.82 -5.66 -31.10
CA THR A 244 3.15 -4.72 -30.04
C THR A 244 2.97 -5.44 -28.72
N PHE A 245 4.01 -5.54 -27.91
CA PHE A 245 3.93 -6.16 -26.59
C PHE A 245 3.77 -5.06 -25.57
N SER A 246 2.77 -5.15 -24.70
CA SER A 246 2.49 -4.14 -23.66
C SER A 246 2.47 -4.78 -22.26
N THR A 247 2.93 -4.05 -21.25
CA THR A 247 2.76 -4.43 -19.84
C THR A 247 2.67 -3.19 -18.95
N THR A 248 2.07 -3.36 -17.77
CA THR A 248 1.93 -2.28 -16.77
C THR A 248 2.62 -2.72 -15.49
N LEU A 249 3.70 -2.02 -15.11
CA LEU A 249 4.43 -2.26 -13.86
C LEU A 249 4.02 -1.25 -12.80
N MET A 250 3.83 -1.70 -11.56
CA MET A 250 3.58 -0.82 -10.41
C MET A 250 4.91 -0.47 -9.74
N LEU A 251 5.48 0.69 -10.08
CA LEU A 251 6.80 1.13 -9.62
C LEU A 251 6.70 2.39 -8.78
N ARG A 252 7.51 2.49 -7.72
CA ARG A 252 7.63 3.76 -6.98
C ARG A 252 8.44 4.76 -7.81
N PRO A 253 8.24 6.07 -7.67
CA PRO A 253 9.08 7.06 -8.34
C PRO A 253 10.57 6.80 -8.07
N GLY A 254 11.35 6.63 -9.13
CA GLY A 254 12.73 6.19 -9.01
C GLY A 254 13.32 5.84 -10.37
N ARG A 255 14.65 5.65 -10.40
CA ARG A 255 15.33 5.19 -11.60
C ARG A 255 15.42 3.67 -11.58
N TYR A 256 14.90 3.03 -12.62
CA TYR A 256 15.00 1.58 -12.77
C TYR A 256 15.74 1.24 -14.04
N GLU A 257 16.60 0.22 -13.94
CA GLU A 257 17.25 -0.37 -15.09
C GLU A 257 16.38 -1.51 -15.61
N ILE A 258 16.18 -1.58 -16.92
CA ILE A 258 15.37 -2.60 -17.57
C ILE A 258 16.07 -3.17 -18.81
N LYS A 259 15.71 -4.39 -19.15
CA LYS A 259 16.13 -5.10 -20.36
C LYS A 259 15.04 -6.06 -20.82
N PHE A 260 14.92 -6.26 -22.11
CA PHE A 260 13.92 -7.13 -22.70
C PHE A 260 14.55 -8.47 -23.05
N LEU A 261 13.88 -9.56 -22.70
CA LEU A 261 14.17 -10.91 -23.13
C LEU A 261 13.13 -11.25 -24.20
N VAL A 262 13.59 -11.34 -25.44
CA VAL A 262 12.75 -11.55 -26.63
C VAL A 262 13.12 -12.91 -27.21
N ASP A 263 12.21 -13.88 -27.15
CA ASP A 263 12.43 -15.25 -27.63
C ASP A 263 13.69 -15.92 -27.04
N GLY A 264 14.03 -15.59 -25.80
CA GLY A 264 15.24 -16.08 -25.10
C GLY A 264 16.49 -15.25 -25.35
N ASP A 265 16.46 -14.27 -26.26
CA ASP A 265 17.59 -13.38 -26.54
C ASP A 265 17.43 -12.01 -25.86
N TRP A 266 18.53 -11.53 -25.30
CA TRP A 266 18.58 -10.22 -24.66
C TRP A 266 18.58 -9.09 -25.69
N LYS A 267 17.54 -8.26 -25.68
CA LYS A 267 17.40 -7.09 -26.55
C LYS A 267 17.23 -5.79 -25.76
N LEU A 268 17.69 -4.71 -26.38
CA LEU A 268 17.58 -3.34 -25.85
C LEU A 268 16.54 -2.59 -26.68
N SER A 269 15.59 -1.94 -26.01
CA SER A 269 14.54 -1.19 -26.71
C SER A 269 15.07 0.17 -27.12
N PRO A 270 14.95 0.58 -28.40
CA PRO A 270 15.38 1.91 -28.84
C PRO A 270 14.57 3.04 -28.20
N GLU A 271 13.36 2.75 -27.71
CA GLU A 271 12.38 3.72 -27.18
C GLU A 271 12.74 4.27 -25.80
N PHE A 272 13.62 3.59 -25.05
CA PHE A 272 13.99 4.00 -23.70
C PHE A 272 15.42 4.56 -23.67
N PRO A 273 15.72 5.57 -22.84
CA PRO A 273 17.09 6.09 -22.71
C PRO A 273 18.03 4.99 -22.17
N THR A 274 19.28 4.98 -22.65
CA THR A 274 20.31 4.01 -22.21
C THR A 274 21.18 4.64 -21.13
N VAL A 275 21.54 3.90 -20.08
CA VAL A 275 22.46 4.36 -19.02
C VAL A 275 23.64 3.40 -18.91
N GLY A 276 24.85 3.94 -18.71
CA GLY A 276 26.11 3.19 -18.61
C GLY A 276 26.74 2.84 -19.96
N GLU A 277 27.62 1.83 -19.99
CA GLU A 277 28.34 1.31 -21.18
C GLU A 277 27.44 0.74 -22.30
N GLY A 278 26.14 1.07 -22.31
CA GLY A 278 25.19 0.67 -23.35
C GLY A 278 24.41 -0.61 -23.07
N CYS A 279 24.50 -1.19 -21.86
CA CYS A 279 23.95 -2.53 -21.58
C CYS A 279 22.52 -2.56 -21.01
N CYS A 280 21.98 -1.44 -20.52
CA CYS A 280 20.68 -1.37 -19.83
C CYS A 280 19.90 -0.10 -20.19
N ARG A 281 18.57 -0.16 -20.17
CA ARG A 281 17.67 0.98 -20.41
C ARG A 281 17.14 1.53 -19.09
N THR A 282 16.76 2.81 -19.04
CA THR A 282 16.26 3.45 -17.83
C THR A 282 14.83 3.95 -17.99
N ILE A 283 14.02 3.69 -16.98
CA ILE A 283 12.69 4.28 -16.80
C ILE A 283 12.71 5.19 -15.56
N TYR A 284 11.99 6.31 -15.65
CA TYR A 284 11.90 7.37 -14.65
C TYR A 284 10.55 7.38 -13.95
#